data_AF-A0A3M1Q5D8-F1
#
_entry.id   AF-A0A3M1Q5D8-F1
#
_cell.length_a   1.000
_cell.length_b   1.000
_cell.length_c   1.000
_cell.angle_alpha   90.00
_cell.angle_beta   90.00
_cell.angle_gamma   90.00
#
_symmetry.space_group_name_H-M   'P 1'
#
loop_
_entity.id
_entity.type
_entity.pdbx_description
1 polymer ?
#
loop_
_entity_poly.entity_id
_entity_poly.type
_entity_poly.pdbx_seq_one_letter_code
_entity_poly.pdbx_strand_id
1 'polypeptide(L)'
;MSEATNRPRAATDVIEALAIAWRLTMADFVQLWLLALIPIGVMTVITVAVSVPCLGWLLLLVSLLLVKPQFLAGLYAALVRPVDGRPLDFNDLFAAYRERFVESMVAMLPVYAIWIVFSLVVMAISGVSMFGAQMFRHAANEFGPLGVFSGGAAALATLLSLLFAIGLIALVMFLPLTIWDHRGSGWDAFLAAVRLSMARFGQALGFAALAFVIYALAWIVGLMLLCIGVVVTLPIAAAWVGMATVLLYRGWTGREDAPAIPVPPAPAPAPVAPP
;
A
#
# COMPACT_ATOMS: atom_id res chain seq x y z
N MET A 1 17.31 17.15 -33.41
CA MET A 1 15.87 16.85 -33.20
C MET A 1 15.71 16.55 -31.73
N SER A 2 14.92 17.37 -31.05
CA SER A 2 14.77 17.39 -29.60
C SER A 2 13.96 16.17 -29.16
N GLU A 3 14.60 15.22 -28.45
CA GLU A 3 13.91 14.35 -27.49
C GLU A 3 13.42 15.23 -26.32
N ALA A 4 12.49 16.14 -26.60
CA ALA A 4 11.52 16.60 -25.62
C ALA A 4 10.66 15.37 -25.33
N THR A 5 11.24 14.49 -24.53
CA THR A 5 10.70 13.23 -24.04
C THR A 5 9.25 13.43 -23.66
N ASN A 6 8.41 12.58 -24.22
CA ASN A 6 6.97 12.47 -24.05
C ASN A 6 6.62 12.12 -22.59
N ARG A 7 6.99 13.00 -21.65
CA ARG A 7 6.74 12.80 -20.23
C ARG A 7 5.23 12.88 -20.01
N PRO A 8 4.62 11.86 -19.36
CA PRO A 8 3.23 11.94 -19.00
C PRO A 8 3.00 13.17 -18.11
N ARG A 9 2.02 14.00 -18.47
CA ARG A 9 1.59 15.12 -17.63
C ARG A 9 1.15 14.59 -16.27
N ALA A 10 1.40 15.37 -15.22
CA ALA A 10 0.87 15.04 -13.92
C ALA A 10 -0.66 15.09 -13.97
N ALA A 11 -1.32 14.11 -13.34
CA ALA A 11 -2.76 14.01 -13.37
C ALA A 11 -3.35 14.77 -12.17
N THR A 12 -4.30 15.66 -12.44
CA THR A 12 -5.07 16.34 -11.38
C THR A 12 -6.36 15.59 -11.04
N ASP A 13 -6.81 14.71 -11.95
CA ASP A 13 -7.97 13.84 -11.81
C ASP A 13 -7.54 12.38 -11.61
N VAL A 14 -8.28 11.67 -10.76
CA VAL A 14 -8.12 10.23 -10.48
C VAL A 14 -8.29 9.38 -11.74
N ILE A 15 -9.26 9.72 -12.61
CA ILE A 15 -9.55 8.94 -13.82
C ILE A 15 -8.39 9.08 -14.82
N GLU A 16 -7.90 10.31 -15.00
CA GLU A 16 -6.74 10.58 -15.85
C GLU A 16 -5.49 9.86 -15.33
N ALA A 17 -5.24 9.90 -14.01
CA ALA A 17 -4.13 9.21 -13.37
C ALA A 17 -4.17 7.71 -13.64
N LEU A 18 -5.36 7.09 -13.51
CA LEU A 18 -5.54 5.67 -13.76
C LEU A 18 -5.37 5.32 -15.25
N ALA A 19 -5.87 6.14 -16.17
CA ALA A 19 -5.72 5.90 -17.60
C ALA A 19 -4.25 5.94 -18.04
N ILE A 20 -3.50 6.95 -17.57
CA ILE A 20 -2.06 7.07 -17.84
C ILE A 20 -1.30 5.91 -17.17
N ALA A 21 -1.60 5.62 -15.90
CA ALA A 21 -0.97 4.54 -15.16
C ALA A 21 -1.20 3.18 -15.85
N TRP A 22 -2.39 2.92 -16.40
CA TRP A 22 -2.66 1.70 -17.16
C TRP A 22 -1.77 1.58 -18.39
N ARG A 23 -1.63 2.67 -19.17
CA ARG A 23 -0.76 2.68 -20.36
C ARG A 23 0.71 2.43 -20.01
N LEU A 24 1.20 3.07 -18.96
CA LEU A 24 2.57 2.85 -18.45
C LEU A 24 2.75 1.42 -17.93
N THR A 25 1.75 0.88 -17.23
CA THR A 25 1.78 -0.50 -16.73
C THR A 25 1.84 -1.51 -17.87
N MET A 26 1.12 -1.27 -18.97
CA MET A 26 1.16 -2.16 -20.14
C MET A 26 2.45 -2.01 -20.96
N ALA A 27 3.06 -0.82 -20.99
CA ALA A 27 4.31 -0.60 -21.71
C ALA A 27 5.48 -1.39 -21.09
N ASP A 28 5.60 -1.39 -19.76
CA ASP A 28 6.66 -2.07 -19.02
C ASP A 28 6.15 -3.27 -18.20
N PHE A 29 5.15 -3.97 -18.75
CA PHE A 29 4.37 -5.00 -18.05
C PHE A 29 5.22 -6.01 -17.28
N VAL A 30 6.20 -6.64 -17.94
CA VAL A 30 6.99 -7.72 -17.34
C VAL A 30 7.83 -7.21 -16.17
N GLN A 31 8.47 -6.06 -16.32
CA GLN A 31 9.34 -5.50 -15.28
C GLN A 31 8.52 -5.05 -14.07
N LEU A 32 7.40 -4.37 -14.29
CA LEU A 32 6.50 -3.93 -13.22
C LEU A 32 5.83 -5.08 -12.50
N TRP A 33 5.42 -6.10 -13.25
CA TRP A 33 4.86 -7.32 -12.68
C TRP A 33 5.89 -8.00 -11.77
N LEU A 34 7.13 -8.19 -12.22
CA LEU A 34 8.21 -8.75 -11.39
C LEU A 34 8.49 -7.89 -10.16
N LEU A 35 8.56 -6.57 -10.35
CA LEU A 35 8.89 -5.62 -9.29
C LEU A 35 7.80 -5.55 -8.21
N ALA A 36 6.52 -5.72 -8.58
CA ALA A 36 5.41 -5.84 -7.64
C ALA A 36 5.24 -7.27 -7.08
N LEU A 37 5.63 -8.30 -7.83
CA LEU A 37 5.55 -9.70 -7.39
C LEU A 37 6.50 -9.99 -6.23
N ILE A 38 7.73 -9.48 -6.27
CA ILE A 38 8.72 -9.68 -5.20
C ILE A 38 8.19 -9.28 -3.82
N PRO A 39 7.71 -8.03 -3.58
CA PRO A 39 7.20 -7.65 -2.28
C PRO A 39 5.95 -8.44 -1.90
N ILE A 40 5.06 -8.75 -2.86
CA ILE A 40 3.87 -9.59 -2.58
C ILE A 40 4.27 -11.00 -2.14
N GLY A 41 5.23 -11.62 -2.83
CA GLY A 41 5.75 -12.95 -2.51
C GLY A 41 6.41 -12.97 -1.13
N VAL A 42 7.27 -11.99 -0.84
CA VAL A 42 7.91 -11.85 0.48
C VAL A 42 6.85 -11.67 1.58
N MET A 43 5.87 -10.79 1.39
CA MET A 43 4.78 -10.61 2.36
C MET A 43 3.97 -11.89 2.56
N THR A 44 3.73 -12.65 1.50
CA THR A 44 2.99 -13.92 1.56
C THR A 44 3.76 -14.96 2.37
N VAL A 45 5.06 -15.13 2.08
CA VAL A 45 5.94 -16.05 2.83
C VAL A 45 5.99 -15.68 4.31
N ILE A 46 6.13 -14.38 4.62
CA ILE A 46 6.13 -13.92 6.02
C ILE A 46 4.76 -14.17 6.66
N THR A 47 3.66 -13.89 5.98
CA THR A 47 2.31 -14.14 6.49
C THR A 47 2.10 -15.62 6.82
N VAL A 48 2.57 -16.53 5.95
CA VAL A 48 2.53 -17.97 6.21
C VAL A 48 3.42 -18.35 7.39
N ALA A 49 4.65 -17.81 7.47
CA ALA A 49 5.54 -18.07 8.60
C ALA A 49 4.95 -17.58 9.95
N VAL A 50 4.22 -16.47 9.92
CA VAL A 50 3.52 -15.90 11.08
C VAL A 50 2.32 -16.75 11.53
N SER A 51 1.75 -17.56 10.66
CA SER A 51 0.63 -18.45 11.02
C SER A 51 1.04 -19.64 11.92
N VAL A 52 2.34 -19.80 12.20
CA VAL A 52 2.86 -20.78 13.16
C VAL A 52 2.61 -20.29 14.60
N PRO A 53 1.89 -21.07 15.45
CA PRO A 53 1.58 -20.68 16.83
C PRO A 53 2.83 -20.31 17.66
N CYS A 54 2.69 -19.36 18.59
CA CYS A 54 3.71 -18.86 19.53
C CYS A 54 4.84 -17.97 18.95
N LEU A 55 5.26 -18.12 17.69
CA LEU A 55 6.23 -17.24 17.01
C LEU A 55 5.56 -16.12 16.18
N GLY A 56 4.27 -16.30 15.86
CA GLY A 56 3.53 -15.45 14.94
C GLY A 56 3.48 -13.97 15.30
N TRP A 57 3.15 -13.62 16.55
CA TRP A 57 2.92 -12.21 16.91
C TRP A 57 4.17 -11.34 16.86
N LEU A 58 5.32 -11.86 17.29
CA LEU A 58 6.59 -11.11 17.21
C LEU A 58 7.05 -10.99 15.75
N LEU A 59 6.97 -12.07 14.97
CA LEU A 59 7.29 -12.06 13.54
C LEU A 59 6.36 -11.12 12.76
N LEU A 60 5.08 -11.03 13.15
CA LEU A 60 4.12 -10.09 12.57
C LEU A 60 4.57 -8.64 12.81
N LEU A 61 4.93 -8.29 14.05
CA LEU A 61 5.41 -6.95 14.39
C LEU A 61 6.70 -6.60 13.63
N VAL A 62 7.65 -7.53 13.57
CA VAL A 62 8.88 -7.38 12.80
C VAL A 62 8.60 -7.18 11.31
N SER A 63 7.70 -7.98 10.73
CA SER A 63 7.28 -7.86 9.34
C SER A 63 6.63 -6.50 9.05
N LEU A 64 5.74 -6.08 9.94
CA LEU A 64 5.01 -4.83 9.80
C LEU A 64 5.95 -3.63 9.95
N LEU A 65 6.93 -3.66 10.84
CA LEU A 65 7.80 -2.49 11.07
C LEU A 65 9.03 -2.45 10.18
N LEU A 66 9.66 -3.60 9.92
CA LEU A 66 10.98 -3.68 9.30
C LEU A 66 10.95 -4.11 7.84
N VAL A 67 9.83 -4.66 7.35
CA VAL A 67 9.77 -5.25 6.01
C VAL A 67 8.78 -4.52 5.11
N LYS A 68 7.52 -4.37 5.56
CA LYS A 68 6.45 -3.81 4.72
C LYS A 68 6.63 -2.33 4.35
N PRO A 69 6.94 -1.41 5.28
CA PRO A 69 7.21 0.00 4.98
C PRO A 69 8.29 0.21 3.93
N GLN A 70 9.36 -0.57 4.03
CA GLN A 70 10.57 -0.45 3.24
C GLN A 70 10.31 -0.94 1.81
N PHE A 71 9.63 -2.07 1.66
CA PHE A 71 9.20 -2.55 0.34
C PHE A 71 8.21 -1.61 -0.33
N LEU A 72 7.27 -1.02 0.42
CA LEU A 72 6.36 -0.02 -0.14
C LEU A 72 7.12 1.24 -0.57
N ALA A 73 7.99 1.80 0.29
CA ALA A 73 8.80 2.95 -0.07
C ALA A 73 9.71 2.68 -1.29
N GLY A 74 10.36 1.52 -1.36
CA GLY A 74 11.19 1.12 -2.49
C GLY A 74 10.39 0.87 -3.78
N LEU A 75 9.22 0.23 -3.67
CA LEU A 75 8.30 0.05 -4.80
C LEU A 75 7.93 1.42 -5.40
N TYR A 76 7.53 2.37 -4.57
CA TYR A 76 7.17 3.71 -5.04
C TYR A 76 8.37 4.48 -5.61
N ALA A 77 9.58 4.30 -5.07
CA ALA A 77 10.80 4.86 -5.67
C ALA A 77 11.04 4.34 -7.09
N ALA A 78 10.86 3.03 -7.29
CA ALA A 78 10.99 2.42 -8.61
C ALA A 78 9.89 2.90 -9.57
N LEU A 79 8.63 3.00 -9.11
CA LEU A 79 7.48 3.44 -9.93
C LEU A 79 7.56 4.90 -10.38
N VAL A 80 8.35 5.74 -9.71
CA VAL A 80 8.59 7.12 -10.13
C VAL A 80 9.37 7.20 -11.45
N ARG A 81 10.26 6.23 -11.73
CA ARG A 81 11.11 6.22 -12.93
C ARG A 81 10.35 6.13 -14.25
N PRO A 82 9.43 5.17 -14.46
CA PRO A 82 8.66 5.12 -15.71
C PRO A 82 7.78 6.36 -15.87
N VAL A 83 7.29 6.95 -14.77
CA VAL A 83 6.58 8.25 -14.81
C VAL A 83 7.51 9.38 -15.28
N ASP A 84 8.79 9.32 -14.96
CA ASP A 84 9.83 10.24 -15.47
C ASP A 84 10.34 9.92 -16.88
N GLY A 85 9.87 8.84 -17.50
CA GLY A 85 10.41 8.33 -18.76
C GLY A 85 11.81 7.71 -18.63
N ARG A 86 12.18 7.27 -17.41
CA ARG A 86 13.42 6.53 -17.14
C ARG A 86 13.14 5.03 -17.04
N PRO A 87 14.10 4.17 -17.44
CA PRO A 87 13.94 2.74 -17.28
C PRO A 87 13.84 2.37 -15.80
N LEU A 88 13.07 1.32 -15.51
CA LEU A 88 12.97 0.71 -14.19
C LEU A 88 14.32 0.09 -13.78
N ASP A 89 14.63 0.19 -12.49
CA ASP A 89 15.78 -0.48 -11.89
C ASP A 89 15.31 -1.26 -10.66
N PHE A 90 15.56 -2.57 -10.65
CA PHE A 90 15.23 -3.44 -9.51
C PHE A 90 16.00 -3.06 -8.25
N ASN A 91 17.15 -2.40 -8.39
CA ASN A 91 17.92 -1.92 -7.24
C ASN A 91 17.18 -0.86 -6.43
N ASP A 92 16.20 -0.17 -7.02
CA ASP A 92 15.41 0.86 -6.35
C ASP A 92 14.38 0.27 -5.38
N LEU A 93 13.95 -0.99 -5.61
CA LEU A 93 13.08 -1.71 -4.67
C LEU A 93 13.72 -1.82 -3.28
N PHE A 94 15.06 -1.88 -3.23
CA PHE A 94 15.83 -1.96 -1.99
C PHE A 94 16.41 -0.62 -1.55
N ALA A 95 16.18 0.48 -2.29
CA ALA A 95 16.75 1.78 -1.95
C ALA A 95 16.27 2.27 -0.58
N ALA A 96 15.02 1.97 -0.21
CA ALA A 96 14.48 2.33 1.10
C ALA A 96 15.22 1.63 2.26
N TYR A 97 15.70 0.40 2.08
CA TYR A 97 16.52 -0.28 3.09
C TYR A 97 17.90 0.35 3.24
N ARG A 98 18.46 0.88 2.14
CA ARG A 98 19.81 1.47 2.14
C ARG A 98 19.81 2.89 2.69
N GLU A 99 18.82 3.69 2.32
CA GLU A 99 18.86 5.14 2.51
C GLU A 99 17.78 5.71 3.43
N ARG A 100 16.65 4.99 3.60
CA ARG A 100 15.45 5.52 4.26
C ARG A 100 14.85 4.57 5.28
N PHE A 101 15.66 3.67 5.84
CA PHE A 101 15.16 2.60 6.71
C PHE A 101 14.51 3.16 7.97
N VAL A 102 15.19 4.09 8.65
CA VAL A 102 14.70 4.68 9.90
C VAL A 102 13.50 5.58 9.64
N GLU A 103 13.55 6.39 8.59
CA GLU A 103 12.49 7.32 8.23
C GLU A 103 11.21 6.58 7.85
N SER A 104 11.30 5.51 7.06
CA SER A 104 10.14 4.68 6.71
C SER A 104 9.55 3.95 7.91
N MET A 105 10.39 3.44 8.82
CA MET A 105 9.93 2.83 10.07
C MET A 105 9.21 3.85 10.97
N VAL A 106 9.81 5.01 11.20
CA VAL A 106 9.25 6.08 12.05
C VAL A 106 7.96 6.65 11.47
N ALA A 107 7.91 6.84 10.14
CA ALA A 107 6.72 7.33 9.45
C ALA A 107 5.52 6.38 9.56
N MET A 108 5.77 5.07 9.68
CA MET A 108 4.72 4.05 9.76
C MET A 108 4.27 3.71 11.19
N LEU A 109 5.05 4.05 12.21
CA LEU A 109 4.66 3.85 13.62
C LEU A 109 3.27 4.44 13.95
N PRO A 110 2.92 5.68 13.56
CA PRO A 110 1.60 6.23 13.83
C PRO A 110 0.49 5.49 13.10
N VAL A 111 0.75 5.06 11.86
CA VAL A 111 -0.19 4.27 11.05
C VAL A 111 -0.52 2.95 11.75
N TYR A 112 0.51 2.25 12.25
CA TYR A 112 0.34 1.02 12.99
C TYR A 112 -0.32 1.22 14.35
N ALA A 113 0.03 2.29 15.08
CA ALA A 113 -0.63 2.62 16.34
C ALA A 113 -2.13 2.83 16.14
N ILE A 114 -2.54 3.61 15.13
CA ILE A 114 -3.94 3.83 14.78
C ILE A 114 -4.61 2.51 14.38
N TRP A 115 -3.94 1.68 13.58
CA TRP A 115 -4.49 0.39 13.16
C TRP A 115 -4.65 -0.62 14.30
N ILE A 116 -3.70 -0.68 15.24
CA ILE A 116 -3.76 -1.55 16.43
C ILE A 116 -4.92 -1.11 17.33
N VAL A 117 -5.01 0.19 17.65
CA VAL A 117 -6.10 0.73 18.50
C VAL A 117 -7.45 0.40 17.88
N PHE A 118 -7.61 0.64 16.58
CA PHE A 118 -8.85 0.33 15.89
C PHE A 118 -9.16 -1.18 15.86
N SER A 119 -8.14 -2.02 15.61
CA SER A 119 -8.30 -3.48 15.61
C SER A 119 -8.73 -4.00 16.98
N LEU A 120 -8.21 -3.43 18.07
CA LEU A 120 -8.64 -3.76 19.43
C LEU A 120 -10.11 -3.39 19.67
N VAL A 121 -10.56 -2.23 19.17
CA VAL A 121 -11.97 -1.82 19.25
C VAL A 121 -12.86 -2.78 18.47
N VAL A 122 -12.51 -3.11 17.23
CA VAL A 122 -13.27 -4.07 16.41
C VAL A 122 -13.29 -5.45 17.04
N MET A 123 -12.17 -5.91 17.60
CA MET A 123 -12.08 -7.19 18.29
C MET A 123 -12.95 -7.19 19.55
N ALA A 124 -13.00 -6.10 20.31
CA ALA A 124 -13.88 -5.97 21.47
C ALA A 124 -15.36 -6.01 21.05
N ILE A 125 -15.76 -5.27 20.02
CA ILE A 125 -17.14 -5.27 19.48
C ILE A 125 -17.52 -6.66 18.96
N SER A 126 -16.65 -7.29 18.19
CA SER A 126 -16.86 -8.64 17.64
C SER A 126 -16.91 -9.69 18.75
N GLY A 127 -16.02 -9.58 19.74
CA GLY A 127 -15.99 -10.45 20.92
C GLY A 127 -17.28 -10.35 21.73
N VAL A 128 -17.74 -9.14 22.06
CA VAL A 128 -19.03 -8.92 22.74
C VAL A 128 -20.19 -9.49 21.93
N SER A 129 -20.17 -9.30 20.60
CA SER A 129 -21.21 -9.82 19.70
C SER A 129 -21.22 -11.35 19.64
N MET A 130 -20.05 -11.99 19.62
CA MET A 130 -19.90 -13.45 19.63
C MET A 130 -20.24 -14.06 20.99
N PHE A 131 -19.77 -13.47 22.10
CA PHE A 131 -20.12 -13.91 23.45
C PHE A 131 -21.62 -13.77 23.72
N GLY A 132 -22.23 -12.65 23.29
CA GLY A 132 -23.67 -12.48 23.29
C GLY A 132 -24.35 -13.58 22.47
N ALA A 133 -23.96 -13.76 21.21
CA ALA A 133 -24.53 -14.80 20.35
C ALA A 133 -24.41 -16.22 20.92
N GLN A 134 -23.31 -16.56 21.61
CA GLN A 134 -23.11 -17.86 22.24
C GLN A 134 -23.92 -18.04 23.53
N MET A 135 -23.95 -17.04 24.42
CA MET A 135 -24.81 -17.08 25.61
C MET A 135 -26.29 -17.21 25.25
N PHE A 136 -26.73 -16.56 24.16
CA PHE A 136 -28.11 -16.63 23.71
C PHE A 136 -28.43 -17.87 22.86
N ARG A 137 -27.44 -18.50 22.20
CA ARG A 137 -27.61 -19.83 21.56
C ARG A 137 -27.90 -20.93 22.58
N HIS A 138 -27.35 -20.84 23.79
CA HIS A 138 -27.72 -21.75 24.88
C HIS A 138 -29.10 -21.47 25.49
N ALA A 139 -29.70 -20.31 25.18
CA ALA A 139 -31.08 -19.97 25.51
C ALA A 139 -32.06 -20.19 24.32
N ALA A 140 -31.59 -20.73 23.19
CA ALA A 140 -32.31 -20.68 21.91
C ALA A 140 -33.23 -21.87 21.66
N ASN A 141 -34.37 -21.91 22.37
CA ASN A 141 -35.61 -22.43 21.76
C ASN A 141 -36.60 -21.32 21.37
N GLU A 142 -36.38 -20.04 21.70
CA GLU A 142 -37.48 -19.05 21.61
C GLU A 142 -37.23 -17.70 20.89
N PHE A 143 -36.00 -17.35 20.47
CA PHE A 143 -35.76 -15.97 19.99
C PHE A 143 -35.29 -15.85 18.54
N GLY A 144 -36.26 -15.86 17.61
CA GLY A 144 -36.10 -15.50 16.20
C GLY A 144 -35.57 -14.07 15.89
N PRO A 145 -35.82 -13.01 16.69
CA PRO A 145 -35.35 -11.64 16.39
C PRO A 145 -33.90 -11.34 16.78
N LEU A 146 -33.36 -12.02 17.81
CA LEU A 146 -32.03 -11.73 18.36
C LEU A 146 -30.88 -12.30 17.51
N GLY A 147 -31.15 -13.36 16.74
CA GLY A 147 -30.23 -13.84 15.69
C GLY A 147 -29.95 -12.78 14.63
N VAL A 148 -30.97 -12.00 14.24
CA VAL A 148 -30.85 -10.87 13.31
C VAL A 148 -30.02 -9.74 13.94
N PHE A 149 -30.13 -9.51 15.24
CA PHE A 149 -29.34 -8.49 15.95
C PHE A 149 -27.84 -8.84 16.00
N SER A 150 -27.49 -10.10 16.29
CA SER A 150 -26.09 -10.54 16.30
C SER A 150 -25.44 -10.54 14.90
N GLY A 151 -26.19 -10.95 13.86
CA GLY A 151 -25.75 -10.87 12.47
C GLY A 151 -25.63 -9.42 11.97
N GLY A 152 -26.58 -8.55 12.36
CA GLY A 152 -26.56 -7.13 12.04
C GLY A 152 -25.39 -6.39 12.70
N ALA A 153 -25.07 -6.70 13.96
CA ALA A 153 -23.91 -6.13 14.66
C ALA A 153 -22.58 -6.56 14.02
N ALA A 154 -22.44 -7.83 13.62
CA ALA A 154 -21.25 -8.31 12.91
C ALA A 154 -21.10 -7.67 11.52
N ALA A 155 -22.20 -7.52 10.77
CA ALA A 155 -22.20 -6.84 9.49
C ALA A 155 -21.83 -5.35 9.63
N LEU A 156 -22.37 -4.66 10.65
CA LEU A 156 -22.03 -3.28 10.95
C LEU A 156 -20.55 -3.13 11.36
N ALA A 157 -20.04 -4.01 12.23
CA ALA A 157 -18.63 -4.01 12.62
C ALA A 157 -17.70 -4.23 11.42
N THR A 158 -18.08 -5.11 10.50
CA THR A 158 -17.35 -5.34 9.24
C THR A 158 -17.37 -4.11 8.34
N LEU A 159 -18.54 -3.48 8.19
CA LEU A 159 -18.68 -2.25 7.41
C LEU A 159 -17.85 -1.10 7.99
N LEU A 160 -17.91 -0.89 9.32
CA LEU A 160 -17.10 0.11 10.00
C LEU A 160 -15.60 -0.16 9.83
N SER A 161 -15.20 -1.43 9.88
CA SER A 161 -13.81 -1.84 9.65
C SER A 161 -13.35 -1.52 8.24
N LEU A 162 -14.21 -1.78 7.26
CA LEU A 162 -13.95 -1.46 5.86
C LEU A 162 -13.82 0.05 5.64
N LEU A 163 -14.77 0.84 6.15
CA LEU A 163 -14.77 2.29 6.03
C LEU A 163 -13.55 2.92 6.70
N PHE A 164 -13.18 2.42 7.89
CA PHE A 164 -11.97 2.85 8.57
C PHE A 164 -10.72 2.49 7.77
N ALA A 165 -10.61 1.27 7.24
CA ALA A 165 -9.47 0.86 6.43
C ALA A 165 -9.31 1.75 5.19
N ILE A 166 -10.41 2.02 4.47
CA ILE A 166 -10.41 2.92 3.31
C ILE A 166 -10.00 4.34 3.74
N GLY A 167 -10.54 4.86 4.84
CA GLY A 167 -10.19 6.18 5.36
C GLY A 167 -8.72 6.29 5.79
N LEU A 168 -8.18 5.25 6.44
CA LEU A 168 -6.78 5.21 6.84
C LEU A 168 -5.87 5.14 5.61
N ILE A 169 -6.19 4.30 4.63
CA ILE A 169 -5.46 4.24 3.35
C ILE A 169 -5.50 5.60 2.66
N ALA A 170 -6.68 6.24 2.61
CA ALA A 170 -6.84 7.57 2.02
C ALA A 170 -5.92 8.61 2.67
N LEU A 171 -5.73 8.52 3.99
CA LEU A 171 -4.90 9.43 4.76
C LEU A 171 -3.39 9.23 4.53
N VAL A 172 -2.97 7.99 4.27
CA VAL A 172 -1.54 7.59 4.26
C VAL A 172 -1.04 7.10 2.91
N MET A 173 -1.85 7.12 1.84
CA MET A 173 -1.45 6.57 0.53
C MET A 173 -0.18 7.20 -0.04
N PHE A 174 0.06 8.49 0.25
CA PHE A 174 1.22 9.23 -0.24
C PHE A 174 2.44 9.09 0.66
N LEU A 175 2.31 8.41 1.81
CA LEU A 175 3.39 8.26 2.78
C LEU A 175 4.69 7.69 2.18
N PRO A 176 4.64 6.64 1.32
CA PRO A 176 5.86 6.14 0.66
C PRO A 176 6.59 7.23 -0.14
N LEU A 177 5.85 8.12 -0.79
CA LEU A 177 6.41 9.19 -1.62
C LEU A 177 6.93 10.35 -0.78
N THR A 178 6.21 10.74 0.28
CA THR A 178 6.67 11.82 1.16
C THR A 178 7.94 11.47 1.93
N ILE A 179 8.19 10.19 2.23
CA ILE A 179 9.45 9.71 2.82
C ILE A 179 10.66 10.04 1.93
N TRP A 180 10.50 9.92 0.62
CA TRP A 180 11.56 10.26 -0.33
C TRP A 180 11.72 11.77 -0.51
N ASP A 181 10.60 12.47 -0.43
CA ASP A 181 10.52 13.89 -0.72
C ASP A 181 10.96 14.79 0.44
N HIS A 182 10.68 14.35 1.67
CA HIS A 182 11.07 15.05 2.89
C HIS A 182 12.29 14.35 3.47
N ARG A 183 13.49 14.91 3.20
CA ARG A 183 14.75 14.41 3.80
C ARG A 183 14.86 14.62 5.31
N GLY A 184 13.83 15.19 5.94
CA GLY A 184 13.73 15.40 7.38
C GLY A 184 13.42 14.12 8.14
N SER A 185 12.79 14.25 9.30
CA SER A 185 12.43 13.08 10.10
C SER A 185 11.27 12.29 9.46
N GLY A 186 11.18 10.99 9.73
CA GLY A 186 10.03 10.18 9.29
C GLY A 186 8.68 10.73 9.81
N TRP A 187 8.70 11.44 10.94
CA TRP A 187 7.53 12.14 11.46
C TRP A 187 7.09 13.31 10.56
N ASP A 188 8.04 14.09 10.03
CA ASP A 188 7.74 15.17 9.09
C ASP A 188 7.14 14.62 7.80
N ALA A 189 7.67 13.49 7.31
CA ALA A 189 7.11 12.79 6.14
C ALA A 189 5.68 12.30 6.39
N PHE A 190 5.38 11.79 7.60
CA PHE A 190 4.04 11.42 8.01
C PHE A 190 3.09 12.61 8.04
N LEU A 191 3.47 13.70 8.71
CA LEU A 191 2.66 14.92 8.75
C LEU A 191 2.44 15.51 7.35
N ALA A 192 3.45 15.48 6.48
CA ALA A 192 3.31 15.92 5.09
C ALA A 192 2.30 15.06 4.32
N ALA A 193 2.33 13.73 4.47
CA ALA A 193 1.38 12.83 3.83
C ALA A 193 -0.05 13.08 4.32
N VAL A 194 -0.24 13.23 5.63
CA VAL A 194 -1.53 13.53 6.25
C VAL A 194 -2.06 14.88 5.76
N ARG A 195 -1.22 15.93 5.76
CA ARG A 195 -1.60 17.27 5.29
C ARG A 195 -2.00 17.26 3.82
N LEU A 196 -1.24 16.58 2.98
CA LEU A 196 -1.54 16.45 1.55
C LEU A 196 -2.87 15.72 1.33
N SER A 197 -3.07 14.59 2.02
CA SER A 197 -4.30 13.81 1.92
C SER A 197 -5.51 14.58 2.44
N MET A 198 -5.38 15.31 3.55
CA MET A 198 -6.46 16.13 4.13
C MET A 198 -6.84 17.30 3.23
N ALA A 199 -5.88 17.95 2.57
CA ALA A 199 -6.15 19.04 1.63
C ALA A 199 -7.03 18.60 0.45
N ARG A 200 -6.99 17.32 0.09
CA ARG A 200 -7.75 16.71 -1.00
C ARG A 200 -8.54 15.48 -0.54
N PHE A 201 -9.07 15.51 0.68
CA PHE A 201 -9.60 14.32 1.34
C PHE A 201 -10.68 13.59 0.52
N GLY A 202 -11.59 14.32 -0.13
CA GLY A 202 -12.63 13.71 -0.97
C GLY A 202 -12.07 12.92 -2.16
N GLN A 203 -11.06 13.48 -2.86
CA GLN A 203 -10.39 12.79 -3.97
C GLN A 203 -9.52 11.64 -3.46
N ALA A 204 -8.84 11.82 -2.33
CA ALA A 204 -8.05 10.79 -1.69
C ALA A 204 -8.91 9.59 -1.26
N LEU A 205 -10.07 9.86 -0.65
CA LEU A 205 -11.02 8.85 -0.25
C LEU A 205 -11.62 8.13 -1.45
N GLY A 206 -12.00 8.87 -2.50
CA GLY A 206 -12.50 8.30 -3.75
C GLY A 206 -11.46 7.38 -4.42
N PHE A 207 -10.21 7.81 -4.48
CA PHE A 207 -9.12 6.99 -5.01
C PHE A 207 -8.84 5.76 -4.15
N ALA A 208 -8.82 5.88 -2.82
CA ALA A 208 -8.62 4.74 -1.91
C ALA A 208 -9.75 3.71 -2.05
N ALA A 209 -11.00 4.16 -2.17
CA ALA A 209 -12.15 3.28 -2.41
C ALA A 209 -12.04 2.58 -3.77
N LEU A 210 -11.63 3.30 -4.82
CA LEU A 210 -11.44 2.73 -6.15
C LEU A 210 -10.27 1.73 -6.19
N ALA A 211 -9.15 2.05 -5.55
CA ALA A 211 -8.02 1.14 -5.38
C ALA A 211 -8.45 -0.13 -4.64
N PHE A 212 -9.26 -0.01 -3.58
CA PHE A 212 -9.84 -1.16 -2.89
C PHE A 212 -10.67 -2.04 -3.84
N VAL A 213 -11.54 -1.45 -4.66
CA VAL A 213 -12.33 -2.17 -5.67
C VAL A 213 -11.43 -2.86 -6.70
N ILE A 214 -10.39 -2.19 -7.21
CA ILE A 214 -9.43 -2.76 -8.15
C ILE A 214 -8.74 -4.00 -7.55
N TYR A 215 -8.24 -3.90 -6.31
CA TYR A 215 -7.62 -5.04 -5.63
C TYR A 215 -8.63 -6.17 -5.38
N ALA A 216 -9.85 -5.86 -4.96
CA ALA A 216 -10.89 -6.87 -4.75
C ALA A 216 -11.24 -7.61 -6.04
N LEU A 217 -11.40 -6.89 -7.16
CA LEU A 217 -11.63 -7.48 -8.47
C LEU A 217 -10.44 -8.32 -8.94
N ALA A 218 -9.21 -7.80 -8.80
CA ALA A 218 -8.01 -8.55 -9.13
C ALA A 218 -7.93 -9.85 -8.32
N TRP A 219 -8.32 -9.82 -7.05
CA TRP A 219 -8.35 -11.00 -6.19
C TRP A 219 -9.42 -12.01 -6.62
N ILE A 220 -10.65 -11.55 -6.89
CA ILE A 220 -11.76 -12.41 -7.38
C ILE A 220 -11.39 -13.05 -8.72
N VAL A 221 -10.94 -12.26 -9.69
CA VAL A 221 -10.50 -12.76 -11.01
C VAL A 221 -9.32 -13.72 -10.85
N GLY A 222 -8.40 -13.40 -9.95
CA GLY A 222 -7.25 -14.25 -9.66
C GLY A 222 -7.64 -15.62 -9.09
N LEU A 223 -8.65 -15.65 -8.21
CA LEU A 223 -9.19 -16.90 -7.67
C LEU A 223 -9.97 -17.69 -8.72
N MET A 224 -10.74 -17.03 -9.58
CA MET A 224 -11.45 -17.69 -10.70
C MET A 224 -10.48 -18.36 -11.69
N LEU A 225 -9.27 -17.85 -11.82
CA LEU A 225 -8.18 -18.39 -12.64
C LEU A 225 -7.23 -19.33 -11.87
N LEU A 226 -7.76 -20.12 -10.93
CA LEU A 226 -7.07 -21.22 -10.24
C LEU A 226 -5.82 -20.82 -9.43
N CYS A 227 -5.89 -19.74 -8.64
CA CYS A 227 -4.82 -19.21 -7.77
C CYS A 227 -3.56 -18.69 -8.50
N ILE A 228 -3.18 -19.28 -9.64
CA ILE A 228 -2.17 -18.75 -10.56
C ILE A 228 -2.61 -17.36 -11.02
N GLY A 229 -3.90 -17.17 -11.24
CA GLY A 229 -4.47 -15.86 -11.51
C GLY A 229 -4.10 -14.80 -10.47
N VAL A 230 -4.08 -15.13 -9.18
CA VAL A 230 -3.73 -14.17 -8.10
C VAL A 230 -2.28 -13.69 -8.23
N VAL A 231 -1.37 -14.59 -8.61
CA VAL A 231 0.06 -14.28 -8.85
C VAL A 231 0.22 -13.33 -10.06
N VAL A 232 -0.73 -13.33 -10.98
CA VAL A 232 -0.71 -12.45 -12.16
C VAL A 232 -1.46 -11.14 -11.89
N THR A 233 -2.69 -11.20 -11.40
CA THR A 233 -3.58 -10.05 -11.28
C THR A 233 -3.20 -9.10 -10.16
N LEU A 234 -2.72 -9.59 -9.01
CA LEU A 234 -2.37 -8.72 -7.88
C LEU A 234 -1.15 -7.83 -8.17
N PRO A 235 -0.03 -8.33 -8.72
CA PRO A 235 1.09 -7.45 -9.06
C PRO A 235 0.73 -6.40 -10.10
N ILE A 236 -0.13 -6.74 -11.08
CA ILE A 236 -0.65 -5.79 -12.07
C ILE A 236 -1.47 -4.69 -11.38
N ALA A 237 -2.41 -5.07 -10.51
CA ALA A 237 -3.20 -4.13 -9.74
C ALA A 237 -2.31 -3.23 -8.87
N ALA A 238 -1.28 -3.80 -8.23
CA ALA A 238 -0.34 -3.06 -7.40
C ALA A 238 0.49 -2.04 -8.18
N ALA A 239 1.04 -2.44 -9.34
CA ALA A 239 1.76 -1.54 -10.23
C ALA A 239 0.85 -0.42 -10.75
N TRP A 240 -0.38 -0.76 -11.18
CA TRP A 240 -1.34 0.19 -11.71
C TRP A 240 -1.77 1.23 -10.67
N VAL A 241 -2.17 0.79 -9.48
CA VAL A 241 -2.56 1.68 -8.38
C VAL A 241 -1.36 2.50 -7.89
N GLY A 242 -0.18 1.89 -7.78
CA GLY A 242 1.04 2.58 -7.36
C GLY A 242 1.43 3.70 -8.33
N MET A 243 1.39 3.44 -9.64
CA MET A 243 1.64 4.47 -10.66
C MET A 243 0.62 5.59 -10.61
N ALA A 244 -0.67 5.28 -10.49
CA ALA A 244 -1.71 6.29 -10.37
C ALA A 244 -1.49 7.17 -9.13
N THR A 245 -1.03 6.57 -8.02
CA THR A 245 -0.69 7.30 -6.79
C THR A 245 0.51 8.24 -7.01
N VAL A 246 1.54 7.81 -7.75
CA VAL A 246 2.68 8.67 -8.13
C VAL A 246 2.22 9.86 -8.98
N LEU A 247 1.37 9.63 -9.97
CA LEU A 247 0.84 10.67 -10.85
C LEU A 247 -0.01 11.70 -10.08
N LEU A 248 -0.89 11.22 -9.20
CA LEU A 248 -1.71 12.07 -8.34
C LEU A 248 -0.85 12.88 -7.36
N TYR A 249 0.16 12.24 -6.75
CA TYR A 249 1.07 12.92 -5.84
C TYR A 249 1.76 14.11 -6.52
N ARG A 250 2.26 13.92 -7.75
CA ARG A 250 2.89 15.00 -8.53
C ARG A 250 1.92 16.11 -8.89
N GLY A 251 0.73 15.73 -9.35
CA GLY A 251 -0.31 16.70 -9.71
C GLY A 251 -0.75 17.54 -8.52
N TRP A 252 -0.89 16.93 -7.35
CA TRP A 252 -1.38 17.62 -6.14
C TRP A 252 -0.31 18.45 -5.45
N THR A 253 0.97 18.08 -5.59
CA THR A 253 2.09 18.85 -5.05
C THR A 253 2.61 19.92 -6.02
N GLY A 254 2.11 19.95 -7.27
CA GLY A 254 2.61 20.85 -8.31
C GLY A 254 4.05 20.54 -8.75
N ARG A 255 4.53 19.32 -8.48
CA ARG A 255 5.91 18.88 -8.72
C ARG A 255 6.06 18.14 -10.04
N GLU A 256 5.53 18.71 -11.10
CA GLU A 256 5.63 18.13 -12.45
C GLU A 256 7.10 18.03 -12.90
N ASP A 257 7.94 18.95 -12.41
CA ASP A 257 9.36 19.08 -12.78
C ASP A 257 10.35 18.76 -11.64
N ALA A 258 9.87 18.30 -10.49
CA ALA A 258 10.78 18.02 -9.37
C ALA A 258 11.82 16.96 -9.80
N PRO A 259 13.11 17.15 -9.48
CA PRO A 259 14.14 16.18 -9.83
C PRO A 259 13.71 14.82 -9.27
N ALA A 260 13.83 13.80 -10.11
CA ALA A 260 13.58 12.41 -9.74
C ALA A 260 14.14 12.14 -8.34
N ILE A 261 13.41 11.36 -7.53
CA ILE A 261 13.89 10.84 -6.24
C ILE A 261 15.37 10.51 -6.43
N PRO A 262 16.29 11.14 -5.66
CA PRO A 262 17.71 11.10 -5.96
C PRO A 262 18.11 9.64 -6.16
N VAL A 263 18.49 9.31 -7.40
CA VAL A 263 18.94 7.96 -7.71
C VAL A 263 20.20 7.77 -6.89
N PRO A 264 20.30 6.69 -6.09
CA PRO A 264 21.51 6.37 -5.37
C PRO A 264 22.69 6.47 -6.35
N PRO A 265 23.79 7.17 -6.02
CA PRO A 265 24.96 7.15 -6.88
C PRO A 265 25.34 5.69 -7.15
N ALA A 266 25.61 5.36 -8.40
CA ALA A 266 26.04 4.01 -8.76
C ALA A 266 27.18 3.60 -7.82
N PRO A 267 27.17 2.34 -7.30
CA PRO A 267 28.24 1.89 -6.44
C PRO A 267 29.57 2.15 -7.13
N ALA A 268 30.49 2.82 -6.42
CA ALA A 268 31.80 3.13 -6.97
C ALA A 268 32.41 1.83 -7.51
N PRO A 269 33.03 1.85 -8.71
CA PRO A 269 33.65 0.66 -9.27
C PRO A 269 34.59 0.07 -8.22
N ALA A 270 34.46 -1.24 -7.96
CA ALA A 270 35.33 -1.92 -7.02
C ALA A 270 36.79 -1.63 -7.40
N PRO A 271 37.66 -1.31 -6.43
CA PRO A 271 39.06 -1.06 -6.72
C PRO A 271 39.61 -2.28 -7.46
N VAL A 272 40.07 -2.05 -8.69
CA VAL A 272 40.72 -3.09 -9.48
C VAL A 272 41.96 -3.50 -8.70
N ALA A 273 41.99 -4.75 -8.22
CA ALA A 273 43.16 -5.26 -7.53
C ALA A 273 44.38 -5.09 -8.46
N PRO A 274 45.48 -4.49 -7.98
CA PRO A 274 46.69 -4.39 -8.78
C PRO A 274 47.17 -5.81 -9.15
N PRO A 275 47.72 -5.99 -10.37
CA PRO A 275 48.18 -7.29 -10.86
C PRO A 275 49.30 -7.89 -10.00
#